data_AF-A0A3B0WYP9-F1
#
_entry.id   AF-A0A3B0WYP9-F1
#
_cell.length_a   1.000
_cell.length_b   1.000
_cell.length_c   1.000
_cell.angle_alpha   90.00
_cell.angle_beta   90.00
_cell.angle_gamma   90.00
#
_symmetry.space_group_name_H-M   'P 1'
#
loop_
_entity.id
_entity.type
_entity.pdbx_description
1 polymer ?
#
loop_
_entity_poly.entity_id
_entity_poly.type
_entity_poly.pdbx_seq_one_letter_code
_entity_poly.pdbx_strand_id
1 'polypeptide(L)'
;MSRRKKPFAFFLWHRRLGLVALALVFILSITGIMLNHTEDFKLDKIAIESDFIFNWYGINPQGSPIAYNANNIIISQWNHQLFFNGNPVYSHKETIQGAIMIDEIIAIALHSFVLLLDNTGEVIELIPTEIPFSISNIAIYNNKIALL
;
A
#
# COMPACT_ATOMS: atom_id res chain seq x y z
N MET A 1 12.00 -62.22 -34.22
CA MET A 1 11.14 -60.99 -34.19
C MET A 1 11.07 -60.45 -32.76
N SER A 2 11.84 -59.40 -32.45
CA SER A 2 11.81 -58.76 -31.12
C SER A 2 10.65 -57.78 -31.03
N ARG A 3 9.61 -58.14 -30.26
CA ARG A 3 8.43 -57.30 -30.03
C ARG A 3 8.80 -56.24 -28.98
N ARG A 4 9.23 -55.06 -29.43
CA ARG A 4 9.47 -53.89 -28.56
C ARG A 4 8.22 -53.61 -27.72
N LYS A 5 8.24 -54.00 -26.45
CA LYS A 5 7.21 -53.63 -25.49
C LYS A 5 7.33 -52.11 -25.27
N LYS A 6 6.42 -51.33 -25.86
CA LYS A 6 6.31 -49.90 -25.53
C LYS A 6 6.15 -49.81 -23.99
N PRO A 7 6.91 -48.96 -23.29
CA PRO A 7 6.94 -49.00 -21.84
C PRO A 7 5.58 -48.53 -21.33
N PHE A 8 4.75 -49.48 -20.91
CA PHE A 8 3.40 -49.26 -20.38
C PHE A 8 3.40 -48.19 -19.26
N ALA A 9 4.50 -48.11 -18.51
CA ALA A 9 4.76 -47.06 -17.53
C ALA A 9 4.74 -45.64 -18.13
N PHE A 10 5.35 -45.41 -19.29
CA PHE A 10 5.33 -44.09 -19.95
C PHE A 10 3.91 -43.66 -20.32
N PHE A 11 3.09 -44.60 -20.81
CA PHE A 11 1.69 -44.32 -21.14
C PHE A 11 0.85 -43.98 -19.89
N LEU A 12 1.05 -44.72 -18.79
CA LEU A 12 0.40 -44.45 -17.50
C LEU A 12 0.79 -43.09 -16.91
N TRP A 13 2.09 -42.74 -16.96
CA TRP A 13 2.59 -41.44 -16.49
C TRP A 13 2.12 -40.29 -17.37
N HIS A 14 2.13 -40.46 -18.70
CA HIS A 14 1.60 -39.46 -19.63
C HIS A 14 0.12 -39.20 -19.38
N ARG A 15 -0.69 -40.24 -19.13
CA ARG A 15 -2.12 -40.07 -18.80
C ARG A 15 -2.33 -39.29 -17.50
N ARG A 16 -1.55 -39.58 -16.46
CA ARG A 16 -1.64 -38.87 -15.17
C ARG A 16 -1.20 -37.42 -15.29
N LEU A 17 -0.07 -37.16 -15.96
CA LEU A 17 0.42 -35.80 -16.21
C LEU A 17 -0.55 -35.01 -17.09
N GLY A 18 -1.16 -35.63 -18.10
CA GLY A 18 -2.19 -35.01 -18.93
C GLY A 18 -3.42 -34.58 -18.12
N LEU A 19 -3.87 -35.40 -17.16
CA LEU A 19 -4.98 -35.04 -16.28
C LEU A 19 -4.62 -33.87 -15.34
N VAL A 20 -3.40 -33.85 -14.79
CA VAL A 20 -2.92 -32.73 -13.97
C VAL A 20 -2.81 -31.46 -14.81
N ALA A 21 -2.26 -31.55 -16.02
CA ALA A 21 -2.15 -30.43 -16.95
C ALA A 21 -3.53 -29.90 -17.35
N LEU A 22 -4.49 -30.78 -17.64
CA LEU A 22 -5.87 -30.40 -17.94
C LEU A 22 -6.49 -29.61 -16.77
N ALA A 23 -6.36 -30.11 -15.54
CA ALA A 23 -6.87 -29.43 -14.36
C ALA A 23 -6.21 -28.05 -14.17
N LEU A 24 -4.89 -27.96 -14.36
CA LEU A 24 -4.16 -26.69 -14.29
C LEU A 24 -4.62 -25.70 -15.36
N VAL A 25 -4.73 -26.14 -16.62
CA VAL A 25 -5.22 -25.30 -17.72
C VAL A 25 -6.65 -24.84 -17.45
N PHE A 26 -7.49 -25.70 -16.89
CA PHE A 26 -8.86 -25.35 -16.53
C PHE A 26 -8.90 -24.24 -15.46
N ILE A 27 -8.11 -24.38 -14.39
CA ILE A 27 -7.98 -23.34 -13.35
C ILE A 27 -7.49 -22.03 -13.98
N LEU A 28 -6.41 -22.08 -14.75
CA LEU A 28 -5.83 -20.88 -15.39
C LEU A 28 -6.82 -20.19 -16.33
N SER A 29 -7.61 -20.97 -17.07
CA SER A 29 -8.60 -20.45 -18.01
C SER A 29 -9.74 -19.73 -17.26
N ILE A 30 -10.25 -20.32 -16.18
CA ILE A 30 -11.28 -19.68 -15.34
C ILE A 30 -10.73 -18.41 -14.70
N THR A 31 -9.56 -18.47 -14.04
CA THR A 31 -8.96 -17.30 -13.41
C THR A 31 -8.62 -16.23 -14.42
N GLY A 32 -8.19 -16.60 -15.63
CA GLY A 32 -7.91 -15.68 -16.72
C GLY A 32 -9.17 -14.96 -17.21
N ILE A 33 -10.30 -15.66 -17.35
CA ILE A 33 -11.59 -15.03 -17.68
C ILE A 33 -12.01 -14.06 -16.57
N MET A 34 -11.92 -14.47 -15.32
CA MET A 34 -12.26 -13.60 -14.18
C MET A 34 -11.38 -12.34 -14.16
N LEU A 35 -10.06 -12.50 -14.39
CA LEU A 35 -9.12 -11.38 -14.41
C LEU A 35 -9.36 -10.44 -15.60
N ASN A 36 -9.69 -10.99 -16.77
CA ASN A 36 -9.97 -10.20 -17.98
C ASN A 36 -11.31 -9.45 -17.89
N HIS A 37 -12.27 -10.00 -17.14
CA HIS A 37 -13.60 -9.41 -16.93
C HIS A 37 -13.77 -8.87 -15.50
N THR A 38 -12.68 -8.34 -14.93
CA THR A 38 -12.67 -7.82 -13.55
C THR A 38 -13.74 -6.74 -13.36
N GLU A 39 -13.91 -5.81 -14.32
CA GLU A 39 -14.92 -4.74 -14.24
C GLU A 39 -16.36 -5.27 -14.33
N ASP A 40 -16.63 -6.18 -15.28
CA ASP A 40 -17.96 -6.77 -15.49
C ASP A 40 -18.42 -7.54 -14.25
N PHE A 41 -17.49 -8.22 -13.59
CA PHE A 41 -17.72 -8.96 -12.34
C PHE A 41 -17.52 -8.10 -11.08
N LYS A 42 -17.14 -6.82 -11.23
CA LYS A 42 -16.82 -5.88 -10.13
C LYS A 42 -15.78 -6.41 -9.15
N LEU A 43 -14.87 -7.26 -9.60
CA LEU A 43 -13.84 -7.88 -8.77
C LEU A 43 -12.79 -6.86 -8.31
N ASP A 44 -12.63 -5.76 -9.04
CA ASP A 44 -11.78 -4.59 -8.71
C ASP A 44 -12.25 -3.85 -7.46
N LYS A 45 -13.53 -4.01 -7.08
CA LYS A 45 -14.14 -3.34 -5.93
C LYS A 45 -14.17 -4.21 -4.68
N ILE A 46 -13.80 -5.47 -4.79
CA ILE A 46 -13.81 -6.42 -3.68
C ILE A 46 -12.45 -6.34 -2.98
N ALA A 47 -12.45 -5.85 -1.75
CA ALA A 47 -11.27 -5.91 -0.89
C ALA A 47 -11.03 -7.36 -0.43
N ILE A 48 -9.78 -7.81 -0.52
CA ILE A 48 -9.36 -9.09 0.01
C ILE A 48 -9.14 -8.90 1.52
N GLU A 49 -9.81 -9.68 2.36
CA GLU A 49 -9.68 -9.58 3.84
C GLU A 49 -8.93 -10.78 4.45
N SER A 50 -8.19 -11.53 3.64
CA SER A 50 -7.52 -12.76 4.07
C SER A 50 -6.11 -12.50 4.58
N ASP A 51 -5.90 -12.67 5.89
CA ASP A 51 -4.58 -12.58 6.54
C ASP A 51 -3.55 -13.53 5.91
N PHE A 52 -3.98 -14.73 5.50
CA PHE A 52 -3.09 -15.69 4.84
C PHE A 52 -2.57 -15.14 3.52
N ILE A 53 -3.44 -14.57 2.68
CA ILE A 53 -3.06 -13.98 1.39
C ILE A 53 -2.14 -12.78 1.63
N PHE A 54 -2.47 -11.94 2.61
CA PHE A 54 -1.66 -10.78 2.97
C PHE A 54 -0.24 -11.16 3.40
N ASN A 55 -0.12 -12.20 4.23
CA ASN A 55 1.18 -12.72 4.68
C ASN A 55 1.94 -13.40 3.54
N TRP A 56 1.26 -14.16 2.69
CA TRP A 56 1.89 -14.85 1.55
C TRP A 56 2.45 -13.87 0.52
N TYR A 57 1.71 -12.80 0.22
CA TYR A 57 2.13 -11.77 -0.72
C TYR A 57 3.02 -10.68 -0.09
N GLY A 58 3.24 -10.71 1.23
CA GLY A 58 4.03 -9.68 1.93
C GLY A 58 3.39 -8.29 1.88
N ILE A 59 2.08 -8.22 1.65
CA ILE A 59 1.31 -6.96 1.56
C ILE A 59 0.72 -6.55 2.90
N ASN A 60 1.05 -7.24 3.99
CA ASN A 60 0.64 -6.85 5.32
C ASN A 60 1.53 -5.66 5.76
N PRO A 61 1.01 -4.42 5.77
CA PRO A 61 1.77 -3.29 6.25
C PRO A 61 2.13 -3.51 7.72
N GLN A 62 3.43 -3.44 8.01
CA GLN A 62 3.94 -3.65 9.35
C GLN A 62 3.66 -2.42 10.22
N GLY A 63 3.23 -2.65 11.46
CA GLY A 63 2.96 -1.61 12.45
C GLY A 63 1.59 -0.95 12.34
N SER A 64 1.27 -0.10 13.31
CA SER A 64 0.01 0.66 13.35
C SER A 64 0.18 2.02 12.67
N PRO A 65 -0.83 2.50 11.92
CA PRO A 65 -0.79 3.85 11.36
C PRO A 65 -0.72 4.89 12.48
N ILE A 66 0.10 5.92 12.27
CA ILE A 66 0.18 7.10 13.14
C ILE A 66 -0.73 8.15 12.55
N ALA A 67 -1.55 8.83 13.36
CA ALA A 67 -2.49 9.84 12.87
C ALA A 67 -2.56 11.07 13.78
N TYR A 68 -2.67 12.23 13.16
CA TYR A 68 -2.86 13.53 13.81
C TYR A 68 -4.07 14.25 13.20
N ASN A 69 -4.81 14.97 14.03
CA ASN A 69 -5.94 15.78 13.61
C ASN A 69 -5.49 17.23 13.41
N ALA A 70 -5.54 17.69 12.17
CA ALA A 70 -5.28 19.07 11.78
C ALA A 70 -6.62 19.74 11.41
N ASN A 71 -7.34 20.25 12.43
CA ASN A 71 -8.57 21.01 12.26
C ASN A 71 -9.63 20.31 11.38
N ASN A 72 -10.05 19.11 11.79
CA ASN A 72 -11.03 18.24 11.12
C ASN A 72 -10.51 17.47 9.88
N ILE A 73 -9.22 17.62 9.55
CA ILE A 73 -8.52 16.79 8.58
C ILE A 73 -7.64 15.79 9.33
N ILE A 74 -7.70 14.52 8.93
CA ILE A 74 -6.85 13.47 9.47
C ILE A 74 -5.64 13.32 8.55
N ILE A 75 -4.47 13.66 9.08
CA ILE A 75 -3.19 13.31 8.47
C ILE A 75 -2.71 12.04 9.14
N SER A 76 -2.56 10.98 8.37
CA SER A 76 -2.03 9.72 8.86
C SER A 76 -0.85 9.26 8.05
N GLN A 77 0.03 8.48 8.66
CA GLN A 77 1.15 7.85 7.97
C GLN A 77 1.15 6.36 8.28
N TRP A 78 1.33 5.58 7.22
CA TRP A 78 1.48 4.14 7.32
C TRP A 78 2.46 3.63 6.28
N ASN A 79 3.44 2.84 6.71
CA ASN A 79 4.48 2.29 5.83
C ASN A 79 5.13 3.34 4.91
N HIS A 80 5.56 4.47 5.48
CA HIS A 80 6.16 5.62 4.78
C HIS A 80 5.23 6.36 3.79
N GLN A 81 3.95 5.99 3.71
CA GLN A 81 2.94 6.70 2.93
C GLN A 81 2.12 7.60 3.84
N LEU A 82 2.02 8.88 3.49
CA LEU A 82 1.10 9.84 4.08
C LEU A 82 -0.26 9.78 3.39
N PHE A 83 -1.29 9.91 4.21
CA PHE A 83 -2.68 9.92 3.80
C PHE A 83 -3.38 11.17 4.36
N PHE A 84 -4.08 11.86 3.47
CA PHE A 84 -4.99 12.95 3.77
C PHE A 84 -6.41 12.39 3.76
N ASN A 85 -7.09 12.36 4.91
CA ASN A 85 -8.43 11.77 5.06
C ASN A 85 -8.55 10.35 4.44
N GLY A 86 -7.48 9.55 4.54
CA GLY A 86 -7.40 8.21 3.98
C GLY A 86 -6.98 8.12 2.51
N ASN A 87 -6.83 9.24 1.80
CA ASN A 87 -6.31 9.27 0.43
C ASN A 87 -4.78 9.45 0.45
N PRO A 88 -4.00 8.63 -0.29
CA PRO A 88 -2.55 8.76 -0.33
C PRO A 88 -2.14 10.06 -1.01
N VAL A 89 -1.25 10.84 -0.38
CA VAL A 89 -0.82 12.17 -0.89
C VAL A 89 0.68 12.29 -1.12
N TYR A 90 1.50 11.70 -0.25
CA TYR A 90 2.96 11.83 -0.33
C TYR A 90 3.66 10.65 0.32
N SER A 91 4.84 10.26 -0.17
CA SER A 91 5.63 9.18 0.45
C SER A 91 6.93 9.75 1.00
N HIS A 92 7.20 9.50 2.29
CA HIS A 92 8.43 9.94 2.95
C HIS A 92 8.88 8.95 4.02
N LYS A 93 10.20 8.74 4.10
CA LYS A 93 10.81 7.74 5.00
C LYS A 93 10.77 8.17 6.47
N GLU A 94 10.84 9.47 6.76
CA GLU A 94 10.74 9.95 8.14
C GLU A 94 9.30 9.83 8.65
N THR A 95 9.17 9.55 9.94
CA THR A 95 7.88 9.47 10.60
C THR A 95 7.32 10.86 10.88
N ILE A 96 6.00 11.02 10.75
CA ILE A 96 5.32 12.24 11.16
C ILE A 96 5.34 12.41 12.68
N GLN A 97 5.69 13.62 13.10
CA GLN A 97 5.77 14.05 14.50
C GLN A 97 4.58 14.92 14.88
N GLY A 98 3.85 15.43 13.89
CA GLY A 98 2.57 16.08 14.09
C GLY A 98 2.07 16.75 12.82
N ALA A 99 0.81 17.18 12.85
CA ALA A 99 0.20 17.95 11.78
C ALA A 99 -0.69 19.04 12.36
N ILE A 100 -0.61 20.24 11.83
CA ILE A 100 -1.45 21.38 12.19
C ILE A 100 -1.94 22.10 10.94
N MET A 101 -3.07 22.76 11.05
CA MET A 101 -3.59 23.65 10.03
C MET A 101 -3.42 25.09 10.49
N ILE A 102 -2.85 25.93 9.65
CA ILE A 102 -2.83 27.39 9.81
C ILE A 102 -3.41 27.98 8.53
N ASP A 103 -4.46 28.78 8.69
CA ASP A 103 -5.24 29.36 7.59
C ASP A 103 -5.77 28.25 6.65
N GLU A 104 -5.20 28.11 5.46
CA GLU A 104 -5.56 27.08 4.46
C GLU A 104 -4.42 26.11 4.14
N ILE A 105 -3.33 26.18 4.92
CA ILE A 105 -2.14 25.35 4.73
C ILE A 105 -2.05 24.35 5.87
N ILE A 106 -1.80 23.10 5.52
CA ILE A 106 -1.55 22.02 6.46
C ILE A 106 -0.05 21.82 6.54
N ALA A 107 0.53 22.10 7.71
CA ALA A 107 1.92 21.86 7.99
C ALA A 107 2.09 20.53 8.74
N ILE A 108 2.91 19.66 8.17
CA ILE A 108 3.21 18.33 8.70
C ILE A 108 4.69 18.33 9.08
N ALA A 109 4.97 18.14 10.36
CA ALA A 109 6.32 17.99 10.86
C ALA A 109 6.80 16.55 10.68
N LEU A 110 7.94 16.40 10.00
CA LEU A 110 8.75 15.19 9.95
C LEU A 110 9.95 15.39 10.89
N HIS A 111 10.92 14.47 10.95
CA HIS A 111 12.07 14.65 11.85
C HIS A 111 12.98 15.81 11.45
N SER A 112 13.22 15.94 10.14
CA SER A 112 14.16 16.91 9.55
C SER A 112 13.50 17.79 8.50
N PHE A 113 12.21 17.59 8.21
CA PHE A 113 11.49 18.32 7.18
C PHE A 113 10.14 18.84 7.69
N VAL A 114 9.65 19.88 7.03
CA VAL A 114 8.26 20.31 7.13
C VAL A 114 7.64 20.15 5.75
N LEU A 115 6.61 19.31 5.66
CA LEU A 115 5.80 19.15 4.46
C LEU A 115 4.58 20.07 4.55
N LEU A 116 4.36 20.88 3.52
CA LEU A 116 3.21 21.76 3.39
C LEU A 116 2.26 21.18 2.35
N LEU A 117 1.01 20.98 2.76
CA LEU A 117 -0.10 20.65 1.88
C LEU A 117 -1.09 21.81 1.82
N ASP A 118 -1.83 21.91 0.74
CA ASP A 118 -3.01 22.75 0.68
C ASP A 118 -4.21 22.08 1.38
N ASN A 119 -5.37 22.74 1.35
CA ASN A 119 -6.61 22.20 1.93
C ASN A 119 -7.24 21.06 1.10
N THR A 120 -6.69 20.74 -0.09
CA THR A 120 -7.14 19.63 -0.94
C THR A 120 -6.27 18.37 -0.77
N GLY A 121 -5.11 18.51 -0.12
CA GLY A 121 -4.13 17.44 0.06
C GLY A 121 -3.03 17.44 -0.99
N GLU A 122 -2.96 18.45 -1.87
CA GLU A 122 -1.86 18.63 -2.81
C GLU A 122 -0.61 19.13 -2.09
N VAL A 123 0.54 18.63 -2.53
CA VAL A 123 1.84 19.05 -1.97
C VAL A 123 2.19 20.43 -2.52
N ILE A 124 2.28 21.40 -1.61
CA ILE A 124 2.80 22.73 -1.91
C ILE A 124 4.33 22.67 -1.95
N GLU A 125 4.94 22.21 -0.85
CA GLU A 125 6.39 22.23 -0.69
C GLU A 125 6.87 21.24 0.38
N LEU A 126 8.10 20.72 0.21
CA LEU A 126 8.84 20.01 1.25
C LEU A 126 10.08 20.84 1.62
N ILE A 127 10.13 21.31 2.86
CA ILE A 127 11.17 22.22 3.34
C ILE A 127 12.11 21.45 4.28
N PRO A 128 13.42 21.35 3.98
CA PRO A 128 14.39 20.85 4.95
C PRO A 128 14.57 21.83 6.09
N THR A 129 14.65 21.33 7.31
CA THR A 129 14.79 22.15 8.52
C THR A 129 16.28 22.18 8.90
N GLU A 130 16.89 23.36 8.94
CA GLU A 130 18.31 23.52 9.29
C GLU A 130 18.59 23.52 10.81
N ILE A 131 17.67 22.98 11.60
CA ILE A 131 17.76 22.97 13.06
C ILE A 131 18.69 21.84 13.55
N PRO A 132 19.48 22.08 14.63
CA PRO A 132 20.44 21.10 15.14
C PRO A 132 19.80 19.96 15.95
N PHE A 133 18.48 19.95 16.09
CA PHE A 133 17.71 18.95 16.81
C PHE A 133 16.57 18.42 15.93
N SER A 134 16.18 17.17 16.15
CA SER A 134 15.05 16.56 15.45
C SER A 134 13.74 17.09 16.00
N ILE A 135 12.77 17.34 15.12
CA ILE A 135 11.44 17.79 15.53
C ILE A 135 10.75 16.64 16.25
N SER A 136 10.17 16.93 17.41
CA SER A 136 9.40 15.98 18.22
C SER A 136 7.92 16.34 18.27
N ASN A 137 7.58 17.61 18.05
CA ASN A 137 6.21 18.10 18.03
C ASN A 137 6.06 19.36 17.19
N ILE A 138 4.83 19.66 16.80
CA ILE A 138 4.46 20.89 16.09
C ILE A 138 3.28 21.56 16.79
N ALA A 139 3.35 22.89 16.94
CA ALA A 139 2.34 23.69 17.61
C ALA A 139 2.12 25.03 16.89
N ILE A 140 1.00 25.69 17.20
CA ILE A 140 0.72 27.05 16.75
C ILE A 140 1.03 28.00 17.91
N TYR A 141 1.90 28.98 17.68
CA TYR A 141 2.20 30.04 18.64
C TYR A 141 2.19 31.40 17.94
N ASN A 142 1.33 32.32 18.41
CA ASN A 142 1.17 33.66 17.83
C ASN A 142 0.97 33.66 16.30
N ASN A 143 0.10 32.77 15.80
CA ASN A 143 -0.18 32.58 14.37
C ASN A 143 1.04 32.16 13.53
N LYS A 144 2.03 31.52 14.17
CA LYS A 144 3.21 30.94 13.52
C LYS A 144 3.34 29.48 13.91
N ILE A 145 3.98 28.72 13.03
CA ILE A 145 4.36 27.33 13.29
C ILE A 145 5.55 27.33 14.25
N ALA A 146 5.41 26.63 15.36
CA ALA A 146 6.49 26.33 16.29
C ALA A 146 6.83 24.84 16.18
N LEU A 147 8.12 24.54 15.97
CA LEU A 147 8.67 23.19 15.97
C LEU A 147 9.40 22.99 17.30
N LEU A 148 9.08 21.90 18.00
CA LEU A 148 9.57 21.58 19.35
C LEU A 148 10.41 20.31 19.33
#